data_AF-A0AAN4Q6U0-F1
#
_entry.id   AF-A0AAN4Q6U0-F1
#
_cell.length_a   1.000
_cell.length_b   1.000
_cell.length_c   1.000
_cell.angle_alpha   90.00
_cell.angle_beta   90.00
_cell.angle_gamma   90.00
#
_symmetry.space_group_name_H-M   'P 1'
#
loop_
_entity.id
_entity.type
_entity.pdbx_description
1 polymer ?
#
loop_
_entity_poly.entity_id
_entity_poly.type
_entity_poly.pdbx_seq_one_letter_code
_entity_poly.pdbx_strand_id
1 'polypeptide(L)'
;MKARGVGGRNFPCSQSLTFKNIDWLVRFYSREWKYPAEVQTIWSLPLFANLKAIVDRTTKPMAPADWASFATDLEFQLSAKIKPGDAAQVKKILGAKPSKADPRLKSVQKLVREIQSKPNGLSCKNVLSQLYLLSHSLKDYNDASMCIYSGPAQRGVGTRRERFTRLVHFGRRALSEHKLKDAPSREVGWITTGDADFSTPTKLKDFLSHFHCEIGLTTVFVLPHHGSRMSYDSNLDRLRELIAHLCDRPLFIAPANPEHKKYQHPHWQVESTCRRFGDFYVVDQGFASSYAESLRVVRNLTGLMILDSE
;
A
#
# COMPACT_ATOMS: atom_id res chain seq x y z
N MET A 1 -0.58 9.12 -11.01
CA MET A 1 -0.82 9.85 -9.75
C MET A 1 0.49 10.50 -9.31
N LYS A 2 0.43 11.69 -8.68
CA LYS A 2 1.59 12.39 -8.13
C LYS A 2 1.33 12.74 -6.65
N ALA A 3 2.20 12.35 -5.73
CA ALA A 3 2.20 12.82 -4.34
C ALA A 3 2.89 14.20 -4.26
N ARG A 4 2.54 15.04 -3.28
CA ARG A 4 3.21 16.33 -3.08
C ARG A 4 4.00 16.34 -1.79
N GLY A 5 5.24 16.82 -1.86
CA GLY A 5 6.08 17.10 -0.71
C GLY A 5 6.03 18.59 -0.33
N VAL A 6 6.75 18.95 0.74
CA VAL A 6 6.88 20.33 1.23
C VAL A 6 7.33 21.25 0.08
N GLY A 7 6.58 22.33 -0.16
CA GLY A 7 6.84 23.29 -1.25
C GLY A 7 6.10 23.03 -2.57
N GLY A 8 5.09 22.15 -2.59
CA GLY A 8 4.17 22.01 -3.73
C GLY A 8 4.76 21.30 -4.96
N ARG A 9 5.95 20.70 -4.83
CA ARG A 9 6.54 19.86 -5.87
C ARG A 9 5.72 18.60 -6.06
N ASN A 10 5.39 18.28 -7.32
CA ASN A 10 4.70 17.06 -7.70
C ASN A 10 5.71 15.91 -7.86
N PHE A 11 5.63 14.91 -7.00
CA PHE A 11 6.39 13.67 -7.07
C PHE A 11 5.52 12.60 -7.74
N PRO A 12 5.92 11.95 -8.84
CA PRO A 12 5.32 10.68 -9.24
C PRO A 12 5.12 9.78 -8.03
N CYS A 13 3.98 9.09 -7.90
CA CYS A 13 3.77 8.20 -6.75
C CYS A 13 4.76 7.03 -6.71
N SER A 14 5.51 6.78 -7.79
CA SER A 14 6.68 5.89 -7.81
C SER A 14 7.95 6.47 -7.19
N GLN A 15 7.93 7.71 -6.69
CA GLN A 15 9.08 8.39 -6.08
C GLN A 15 9.01 8.37 -4.55
N SER A 16 10.19 8.18 -3.96
CA SER A 16 10.41 8.39 -2.52
C SER A 16 10.39 9.88 -2.19
N LEU A 17 9.78 10.24 -1.06
CA LEU A 17 9.97 11.53 -0.41
C LEU A 17 11.18 11.41 0.52
N THR A 18 12.25 12.14 0.24
CA THR A 18 13.43 12.21 1.12
C THR A 18 13.41 13.53 1.89
N PHE A 19 13.66 13.46 3.20
CA PHE A 19 13.71 14.64 4.04
C PHE A 19 15.09 15.30 3.94
N LYS A 20 15.13 16.64 3.76
CA LYS A 20 16.38 17.38 3.77
C LYS A 20 16.93 17.35 5.21
N ASN A 21 18.15 16.88 5.39
CA ASN A 21 18.90 16.85 6.67
C ASN A 21 18.60 15.70 7.64
N ILE A 22 17.83 14.70 7.23
CA ILE A 22 17.67 13.45 7.97
C ILE A 22 17.81 12.30 6.98
N ASP A 23 18.51 11.24 7.36
CA ASP A 23 18.52 9.98 6.63
C ASP A 23 17.16 9.27 6.80
N TRP A 24 16.14 9.81 6.15
CA TRP A 24 14.79 9.30 6.19
C TRP A 24 14.11 9.44 4.84
N LEU A 25 13.41 8.39 4.42
CA LEU A 25 12.56 8.40 3.25
C LEU A 25 11.19 7.83 3.57
N VAL A 26 10.19 8.33 2.84
CA VAL A 26 8.87 7.71 2.72
C VAL A 26 8.74 7.22 1.28
N ARG A 27 8.51 5.92 1.08
CA ARG A 27 8.34 5.30 -0.24
C ARG A 27 7.00 4.61 -0.28
N PHE A 28 6.23 4.95 -1.29
CA PHE A 28 4.93 4.35 -1.50
C PHE A 28 5.03 3.23 -2.53
N TYR A 29 4.13 2.25 -2.44
CA TYR A 29 3.91 1.26 -3.47
C TYR A 29 2.42 0.98 -3.65
N SER A 30 2.00 0.92 -4.91
CA SER A 30 0.71 0.39 -5.32
C SER A 30 0.91 -0.41 -6.60
N ARG A 31 0.20 -1.52 -6.72
CA ARG A 31 0.26 -2.37 -7.91
C ARG A 31 -0.17 -1.65 -9.18
N GLU A 32 -1.09 -0.69 -9.08
CA GLU A 32 -1.49 0.19 -10.19
C GLU A 32 -0.30 0.87 -10.86
N TRP A 33 0.74 1.21 -10.10
CA TRP A 33 1.91 1.91 -10.63
C TRP A 33 2.85 1.01 -11.42
N LYS A 34 2.75 -0.31 -11.22
CA LYS A 34 3.45 -1.30 -12.03
C LYS A 34 2.79 -1.49 -13.40
N TYR A 35 1.48 -1.26 -13.49
CA TYR A 35 0.68 -1.48 -14.70
C TYR A 35 -0.05 -0.21 -15.16
N PRO A 36 0.66 0.91 -15.38
CA PRO A 36 0.04 2.21 -15.63
C PRO A 36 -0.79 2.24 -16.91
N ALA A 37 -0.44 1.43 -17.93
CA ALA A 37 -1.19 1.34 -19.18
C ALA A 37 -2.58 0.71 -18.99
N GLU A 38 -2.71 -0.31 -18.14
CA GLU A 38 -4.00 -0.94 -17.84
C GLU A 38 -4.89 0.02 -17.06
N VAL A 39 -4.33 0.68 -16.04
CA VAL A 39 -5.02 1.73 -15.26
C VAL A 39 -5.46 2.87 -16.20
N GLN A 40 -4.57 3.36 -17.06
CA GLN A 40 -4.90 4.42 -18.01
C GLN A 40 -6.02 4.03 -18.96
N THR A 41 -6.03 2.78 -19.44
CA THR A 41 -7.11 2.28 -20.31
C THR A 41 -8.46 2.36 -19.61
N ILE A 42 -8.54 1.93 -18.34
CA ILE A 42 -9.77 2.00 -17.53
C ILE A 42 -10.17 3.46 -17.30
N TRP A 43 -9.26 4.29 -16.80
CA TRP A 43 -9.54 5.69 -16.42
C TRP A 43 -9.75 6.63 -17.63
N SER A 44 -9.40 6.19 -18.84
CA SER A 44 -9.67 6.93 -20.08
C SER A 44 -11.11 6.75 -20.62
N LEU A 45 -11.90 5.84 -20.04
CA LEU A 45 -13.27 5.64 -20.45
C LEU A 45 -14.10 6.91 -20.18
N PRO A 46 -14.83 7.46 -21.17
CA PRO A 46 -15.53 8.74 -20.99
C PRO A 46 -16.59 8.71 -19.89
N LEU A 47 -17.16 7.53 -19.60
CA LEU A 47 -18.10 7.31 -18.50
C LEU A 47 -17.51 7.62 -17.11
N PHE A 48 -16.18 7.73 -16.99
CA PHE A 48 -15.50 8.13 -15.75
C PHE A 48 -15.01 9.59 -15.76
N ALA A 49 -15.35 10.40 -16.76
CA ALA A 49 -14.85 11.77 -16.88
C ALA A 49 -15.09 12.63 -15.63
N ASN A 50 -16.29 12.56 -15.04
CA ASN A 50 -16.62 13.31 -13.83
C ASN A 50 -15.85 12.82 -12.60
N LEU A 51 -15.77 11.50 -12.41
CA LEU A 51 -14.96 10.92 -11.33
C LEU A 51 -13.50 11.33 -11.45
N LYS A 52 -12.95 11.26 -12.68
CA LYS A 52 -11.58 11.69 -12.97
C LYS A 52 -11.37 13.18 -12.67
N ALA A 53 -12.33 14.04 -13.03
CA ALA A 53 -12.25 15.47 -12.72
C ALA A 53 -12.20 15.75 -11.21
N ILE A 54 -12.96 15.01 -10.41
CA ILE A 54 -12.88 15.11 -8.93
C ILE A 54 -11.50 14.67 -8.45
N VAL A 55 -11.02 13.49 -8.86
CA VAL A 55 -9.69 12.98 -8.49
C VAL A 55 -8.58 13.95 -8.90
N ASP A 56 -8.68 14.56 -10.08
CA ASP A 56 -7.69 15.50 -10.61
C ASP A 56 -7.59 16.79 -9.77
N ARG A 57 -8.57 17.12 -8.91
CA ARG A 57 -8.45 18.23 -7.94
C ARG A 57 -7.27 18.03 -6.99
N THR A 58 -6.98 16.78 -6.62
CA THR A 58 -5.85 16.41 -5.74
C THR A 58 -4.48 16.70 -6.38
N THR A 59 -4.44 16.98 -7.69
CA THR A 59 -3.21 17.39 -8.37
C THR A 59 -2.80 18.83 -8.04
N LYS A 60 -3.68 19.61 -7.38
CA LYS A 60 -3.44 20.99 -6.92
C LYS A 60 -3.45 21.03 -5.38
N PRO A 61 -2.80 22.04 -4.74
CA PRO A 61 -2.99 22.26 -3.31
C PRO A 61 -4.46 22.48 -2.99
N MET A 62 -4.93 21.92 -1.88
CA MET A 62 -6.31 22.05 -1.40
C MET A 62 -6.26 22.54 0.05
N ALA A 63 -7.09 23.53 0.39
CA ALA A 63 -7.23 23.96 1.77
C ALA A 63 -7.94 22.87 2.60
N PRO A 64 -7.80 22.85 3.94
CA PRO A 64 -8.50 21.89 4.80
C PRO A 64 -10.01 21.77 4.54
N ALA A 65 -10.71 22.90 4.33
CA ALA A 65 -12.14 22.91 4.01
C ALA A 65 -12.45 22.25 2.65
N ASP A 66 -11.55 22.37 1.69
CA ASP A 66 -11.73 21.77 0.37
C ASP A 66 -11.63 20.24 0.43
N TRP A 67 -10.89 19.67 1.38
CA TRP A 67 -10.79 18.21 1.57
C TRP A 67 -12.12 17.58 1.96
N ALA A 68 -12.92 18.25 2.79
CA ALA A 68 -14.26 17.79 3.15
C ALA A 68 -15.17 17.77 1.91
N SER A 69 -15.17 18.86 1.14
CA SER A 69 -15.94 18.92 -0.12
C SER A 69 -15.50 17.86 -1.13
N PHE A 70 -14.19 17.62 -1.23
CA PHE A 70 -13.63 16.59 -2.11
C PHE A 70 -14.12 15.19 -1.74
N ALA A 71 -14.13 14.86 -0.44
CA ALA A 71 -14.60 13.56 0.02
C ALA A 71 -16.08 13.35 -0.34
N THR A 72 -16.93 14.35 -0.09
CA THR A 72 -18.35 14.32 -0.45
C THR A 72 -18.55 14.18 -1.96
N ASP A 73 -17.84 14.97 -2.77
CA ASP A 73 -17.94 14.92 -4.23
C ASP A 73 -17.45 13.58 -4.79
N LEU A 74 -16.38 13.02 -4.21
CA LEU A 74 -15.85 11.72 -4.59
C LEU A 74 -16.87 10.61 -4.31
N GLU A 75 -17.47 10.60 -3.10
CA GLU A 75 -18.50 9.65 -2.72
C GLU A 75 -19.74 9.77 -3.63
N PHE A 76 -20.15 10.99 -3.93
CA PHE A 76 -21.24 11.26 -4.86
C PHE A 76 -20.94 10.69 -6.24
N GLN A 77 -19.76 10.97 -6.82
CA GLN A 77 -19.40 10.44 -8.15
C GLN A 77 -19.23 8.92 -8.17
N LEU A 78 -18.70 8.31 -7.11
CA LEU A 78 -18.61 6.85 -6.99
C LEU A 78 -20.00 6.20 -6.91
N SER A 79 -20.96 6.87 -6.28
CA SER A 79 -22.34 6.41 -6.14
C SER A 79 -23.21 6.71 -7.36
N ALA A 80 -22.82 7.70 -8.16
CA ALA A 80 -23.51 8.10 -9.38
C ALA A 80 -23.68 6.91 -10.33
N LYS A 81 -24.80 6.91 -11.06
CA LYS A 81 -25.19 5.81 -11.93
C LYS A 81 -24.65 5.98 -13.35
N ILE A 82 -24.03 4.93 -13.88
CA ILE A 82 -23.72 4.81 -15.30
C ILE A 82 -25.00 4.41 -16.02
N LYS A 83 -25.51 5.29 -16.89
CA LYS A 83 -26.80 5.10 -17.57
C LYS A 83 -26.73 3.93 -18.57
N PRO A 84 -27.84 3.24 -18.85
CA PRO A 84 -27.91 2.19 -19.87
C PRO A 84 -27.37 2.62 -21.26
N GLY A 85 -27.59 3.88 -21.66
CA GLY A 85 -27.07 4.44 -22.91
C GLY A 85 -25.54 4.52 -22.99
N ASP A 86 -24.86 4.64 -21.84
CA ASP A 86 -23.40 4.74 -21.77
C ASP A 86 -22.71 3.36 -21.68
N ALA A 87 -23.48 2.28 -21.54
CA ALA A 87 -22.93 0.93 -21.38
C ALA A 87 -22.00 0.52 -22.53
N ALA A 88 -22.27 0.98 -23.76
CA ALA A 88 -21.44 0.68 -24.92
C ALA A 88 -20.00 1.19 -24.78
N GLN A 89 -19.76 2.23 -23.97
CA GLN A 89 -18.44 2.81 -23.75
C GLN A 89 -17.49 1.82 -23.06
N VAL A 90 -18.02 0.89 -22.24
CA VAL A 90 -17.24 -0.15 -21.55
C VAL A 90 -16.47 -1.02 -22.54
N LYS A 91 -17.02 -1.27 -23.74
CA LYS A 91 -16.39 -2.10 -24.77
C LYS A 91 -15.05 -1.54 -25.25
N LYS A 92 -14.80 -0.23 -25.08
CA LYS A 92 -13.53 0.41 -25.45
C LYS A 92 -12.34 -0.16 -24.69
N ILE A 93 -12.54 -0.83 -23.55
CA ILE A 93 -11.46 -1.51 -22.80
C ILE A 93 -10.80 -2.65 -23.59
N LEU A 94 -11.48 -3.18 -24.61
CA LEU A 94 -10.94 -4.20 -25.51
C LEU A 94 -10.10 -3.62 -26.66
N GLY A 95 -9.94 -2.29 -26.72
CA GLY A 95 -9.25 -1.60 -27.80
C GLY A 95 -10.12 -1.36 -29.04
N ALA A 96 -9.54 -0.75 -30.06
CA ALA A 96 -10.26 -0.34 -31.28
C ALA A 96 -10.69 -1.52 -32.17
N LYS A 97 -9.95 -2.63 -32.14
CA LYS A 97 -10.21 -3.85 -32.93
C LYS A 97 -10.15 -5.08 -32.01
N PRO A 98 -11.21 -5.35 -31.23
CA PRO A 98 -11.23 -6.46 -30.29
C PRO A 98 -11.13 -7.80 -31.02
N SER A 99 -10.18 -8.65 -30.61
CA SER A 99 -10.09 -10.01 -31.10
C SER A 99 -11.26 -10.85 -30.55
N LYS A 100 -11.83 -11.73 -31.38
CA LYS A 100 -12.81 -12.74 -30.91
C LYS A 100 -12.20 -13.70 -29.87
N ALA A 101 -10.87 -13.79 -29.81
CA ALA A 101 -10.14 -14.59 -28.85
C ALA A 101 -9.75 -13.83 -27.56
N ASP A 102 -10.14 -12.56 -27.39
CA ASP A 102 -9.83 -11.82 -26.17
C ASP A 102 -10.54 -12.48 -24.95
N PRO A 103 -9.80 -12.93 -23.93
CA PRO A 103 -10.39 -13.65 -22.80
C PRO A 103 -11.38 -12.79 -21.99
N ARG A 104 -11.32 -11.46 -22.12
CA ARG A 104 -12.19 -10.51 -21.41
C ARG A 104 -13.53 -10.31 -22.13
N LEU A 105 -13.66 -10.70 -23.40
CA LEU A 105 -14.81 -10.37 -24.25
C LEU A 105 -16.16 -10.77 -23.62
N LYS A 106 -16.28 -12.02 -23.13
CA LYS A 106 -17.52 -12.51 -22.50
C LYS A 106 -17.88 -11.71 -21.25
N SER A 107 -16.89 -11.41 -20.41
CA SER A 107 -17.09 -10.67 -19.16
C SER A 107 -17.42 -9.19 -19.42
N VAL A 108 -16.82 -8.56 -20.43
CA VAL A 108 -17.21 -7.22 -20.90
C VAL A 108 -18.65 -7.22 -21.40
N GLN A 109 -19.04 -8.20 -22.23
CA GLN A 109 -20.42 -8.32 -22.71
C GLN A 109 -21.42 -8.51 -21.57
N LYS A 110 -21.06 -9.31 -20.56
CA LYS A 110 -21.85 -9.50 -19.34
C LYS A 110 -22.04 -8.17 -18.60
N LEU A 111 -20.95 -7.42 -18.35
CA LEU A 111 -21.02 -6.12 -17.68
C LEU A 111 -21.89 -5.11 -18.46
N VAL A 112 -21.77 -5.05 -19.78
CA VAL A 112 -22.62 -4.19 -20.63
C VAL A 112 -24.09 -4.54 -20.45
N ARG A 113 -24.44 -5.84 -20.49
CA ARG A 113 -25.82 -6.30 -20.29
C ARG A 113 -26.34 -5.98 -18.89
N GLU A 114 -25.50 -6.12 -17.86
CA GLU A 114 -25.87 -5.79 -16.47
C GLU A 114 -26.13 -4.31 -16.26
N ILE A 115 -25.40 -3.42 -16.93
CA ILE A 115 -25.68 -1.98 -16.92
C ILE A 115 -27.02 -1.71 -17.63
N GLN A 116 -27.27 -2.37 -18.76
CA GLN A 116 -28.48 -2.16 -19.57
C GLN A 116 -29.75 -2.74 -18.94
N SER A 117 -29.65 -3.86 -18.22
CA SER A 117 -30.81 -4.54 -17.62
C SER A 117 -31.33 -3.86 -16.37
N LYS A 118 -30.54 -2.98 -15.74
CA LYS A 118 -30.96 -2.23 -14.56
C LYS A 118 -31.58 -0.90 -14.96
N PRO A 119 -32.79 -0.54 -14.48
CA PRO A 119 -33.48 0.70 -14.86
C PRO A 119 -32.63 1.96 -14.66
N ASN A 120 -31.85 1.96 -13.58
CA ASN A 120 -30.94 3.06 -13.22
C ASN A 120 -29.46 2.71 -13.46
N GLY A 121 -29.16 1.65 -14.21
CA GLY A 121 -27.79 1.17 -14.42
C GLY A 121 -27.06 0.70 -13.16
N LEU A 122 -25.73 0.73 -13.21
CA LEU A 122 -24.83 0.39 -12.10
C LEU A 122 -24.16 1.65 -11.54
N SER A 123 -23.76 1.63 -10.27
CA SER A 123 -22.93 2.71 -9.73
C SER A 123 -21.56 2.73 -10.43
N CYS A 124 -20.97 3.92 -10.52
CA CYS A 124 -19.62 4.13 -11.01
C CYS A 124 -18.62 3.22 -10.29
N LYS A 125 -18.73 3.11 -8.96
CA LYS A 125 -17.96 2.16 -8.13
C LYS A 125 -18.07 0.73 -8.64
N ASN A 126 -19.28 0.22 -8.88
CA ASN A 126 -19.47 -1.16 -9.32
C ASN A 126 -18.87 -1.40 -10.71
N VAL A 127 -19.07 -0.47 -11.65
CA VAL A 127 -18.48 -0.58 -13.00
C VAL A 127 -16.95 -0.55 -12.92
N LEU A 128 -16.38 0.36 -12.13
CA LEU A 128 -14.94 0.46 -11.91
C LEU A 128 -14.39 -0.85 -11.32
N SER A 129 -14.98 -1.37 -10.26
CA SER A 129 -14.57 -2.65 -9.66
C SER A 129 -14.59 -3.80 -10.67
N GLN A 130 -15.65 -3.92 -11.47
CA GLN A 130 -15.73 -4.96 -12.49
C GLN A 130 -14.64 -4.78 -13.56
N LEU A 131 -14.30 -3.56 -13.96
CA LEU A 131 -13.23 -3.31 -14.93
C LEU A 131 -11.84 -3.66 -14.38
N TYR A 132 -11.59 -3.43 -13.10
CA TYR A 132 -10.37 -3.90 -12.44
C TYR A 132 -10.29 -5.43 -12.39
N LEU A 133 -11.42 -6.12 -12.16
CA LEU A 133 -11.47 -7.60 -12.23
C LEU A 133 -11.17 -8.16 -13.63
N LEU A 134 -11.38 -7.37 -14.69
CA LEU A 134 -11.05 -7.75 -16.07
C LEU A 134 -9.56 -7.58 -16.41
N SER A 135 -8.82 -6.81 -15.60
CA SER A 135 -7.39 -6.63 -15.80
C SER A 135 -6.66 -7.90 -15.40
N HIS A 136 -5.79 -8.40 -16.28
CA HIS A 136 -4.99 -9.59 -15.95
C HIS A 136 -4.04 -9.31 -14.77
N SER A 137 -3.50 -8.09 -14.73
CA SER A 137 -2.50 -7.67 -13.75
C SER A 137 -3.10 -7.05 -12.49
N LEU A 138 -4.34 -6.54 -12.56
CA LEU A 138 -5.05 -5.89 -11.46
C LEU A 138 -6.32 -6.66 -11.04
N LYS A 139 -6.54 -7.88 -11.53
CA LYS A 139 -7.57 -8.75 -10.95
C LYS A 139 -7.28 -8.99 -9.48
N ASP A 140 -8.35 -9.03 -8.69
CA ASP A 140 -8.32 -9.13 -7.23
C ASP A 140 -7.59 -7.94 -6.58
N TYR A 141 -7.45 -6.83 -7.30
CA TYR A 141 -7.11 -5.53 -6.74
C TYR A 141 -8.37 -4.94 -6.08
N ASN A 142 -8.81 -5.55 -4.98
CA ASN A 142 -9.88 -4.98 -4.16
C ASN A 142 -9.40 -3.82 -3.28
N ASP A 143 -8.11 -3.54 -3.33
CA ASP A 143 -7.43 -2.86 -2.26
C ASP A 143 -6.56 -1.78 -2.86
N ALA A 144 -7.07 -0.55 -2.87
CA ALA A 144 -6.26 0.66 -2.99
C ALA A 144 -5.37 0.83 -1.75
N SER A 145 -4.68 -0.24 -1.39
CA SER A 145 -3.82 -0.39 -0.25
C SER A 145 -2.46 0.09 -0.68
N MET A 146 -2.28 1.37 -0.41
CA MET A 146 -0.99 2.00 -0.55
C MET A 146 -0.07 1.38 0.50
N CYS A 147 0.87 0.57 0.04
CA CYS A 147 1.97 0.15 0.88
C CYS A 147 2.86 1.37 1.13
N ILE A 148 3.33 1.55 2.35
CA ILE A 148 4.20 2.66 2.72
C ILE A 148 5.38 2.09 3.48
N TYR A 149 6.57 2.29 2.96
CA TYR A 149 7.79 2.27 3.75
C TYR A 149 8.05 3.66 4.30
N SER A 150 8.45 3.75 5.56
CA SER A 150 8.96 4.96 6.17
C SER A 150 10.13 4.57 7.08
N GLY A 151 11.30 5.13 6.83
CA GLY A 151 12.52 4.66 7.48
C GLY A 151 13.78 5.21 6.85
N PRO A 152 14.95 4.73 7.28
CA PRO A 152 16.22 5.20 6.75
C PRO A 152 16.38 4.95 5.25
N ALA A 153 17.03 5.87 4.55
CA ALA A 153 17.25 5.74 3.12
C ALA A 153 18.47 4.85 2.85
N GLN A 154 18.33 3.79 2.05
CA GLN A 154 19.48 2.96 1.66
C GLN A 154 20.28 3.52 0.47
N ARG A 155 20.13 4.81 0.11
CA ARG A 155 20.68 5.32 -1.15
C ARG A 155 22.20 5.38 -1.17
N GLY A 156 22.84 4.50 -1.95
CA GLY A 156 24.10 4.76 -2.66
C GLY A 156 25.37 4.93 -1.82
N VAL A 157 26.51 4.70 -2.46
CA VAL A 157 27.84 5.01 -1.91
C VAL A 157 27.90 6.53 -1.67
N GLY A 158 28.11 6.98 -0.43
CA GLY A 158 28.34 8.39 -0.08
C GLY A 158 27.21 9.15 0.63
N THR A 159 26.07 8.54 0.97
CA THR A 159 25.05 9.20 1.82
C THR A 159 25.37 9.07 3.32
N ARG A 160 24.95 10.07 4.10
CA ARG A 160 25.12 10.07 5.57
C ARG A 160 24.36 8.90 6.15
N ARG A 161 25.09 7.90 6.67
CA ARG A 161 24.49 6.73 7.30
C ARG A 161 24.18 6.99 8.76
N GLU A 162 23.07 7.68 9.03
CA GLU A 162 22.63 7.92 10.41
C GLU A 162 22.23 6.59 11.07
N ARG A 163 22.43 6.50 12.38
CA ARG A 163 21.88 5.45 13.23
C ARG A 163 20.79 6.06 14.09
N PHE A 164 19.86 5.23 14.52
CA PHE A 164 18.68 5.63 15.24
C PHE A 164 18.55 4.83 16.52
N THR A 165 18.21 5.51 17.60
CA THR A 165 17.70 4.87 18.81
C THR A 165 16.18 4.90 18.75
N ARG A 166 15.58 3.77 19.06
CA ARG A 166 14.14 3.55 19.02
C ARG A 166 13.60 3.42 20.43
N LEU A 167 12.55 4.19 20.71
CA LEU A 167 11.76 4.08 21.92
C LEU A 167 10.36 3.65 21.54
N VAL A 168 9.88 2.55 22.12
CA VAL A 168 8.56 2.01 21.81
C VAL A 168 7.66 2.09 23.04
N HIS A 169 6.45 2.58 22.84
CA HIS A 169 5.39 2.66 23.82
C HIS A 169 4.25 1.75 23.39
N PHE A 170 3.83 0.87 24.28
CA PHE A 170 2.78 -0.09 24.00
C PHE A 170 1.63 0.03 25.00
N GLY A 171 0.43 -0.33 24.55
CA GLY A 171 -0.70 -0.57 25.44
C GLY A 171 -0.49 -1.81 26.32
N ARG A 172 -1.30 -1.93 27.38
CA ARG A 172 -1.20 -2.99 28.40
C ARG A 172 -1.25 -4.43 27.87
N ARG A 173 -1.66 -4.65 26.62
CA ARG A 173 -1.79 -5.98 25.99
C ARG A 173 -0.57 -6.39 25.13
N ALA A 174 0.51 -5.61 25.06
CA ALA A 174 1.69 -5.99 24.28
C ALA A 174 2.47 -7.17 24.86
N LEU A 175 2.78 -8.14 23.99
CA LEU A 175 3.52 -9.35 24.31
C LEU A 175 4.98 -9.17 23.86
N SER A 176 5.87 -8.95 24.84
CA SER A 176 7.35 -8.98 24.77
C SER A 176 8.10 -7.68 24.37
N GLU A 177 9.13 -7.36 25.17
CA GLU A 177 9.93 -6.13 25.15
C GLU A 177 11.40 -6.30 24.70
N HIS A 178 11.86 -7.51 24.38
CA HIS A 178 13.28 -7.83 24.64
C HIS A 178 14.32 -7.41 23.61
N LYS A 179 14.00 -7.25 22.31
CA LYS A 179 15.03 -6.97 21.28
C LYS A 179 14.99 -5.57 20.66
N LEU A 180 14.01 -4.74 21.01
CA LEU A 180 13.87 -3.40 20.42
C LEU A 180 14.59 -2.30 21.22
N LYS A 181 15.38 -2.69 22.24
CA LYS A 181 16.00 -1.78 23.21
C LYS A 181 17.36 -1.21 22.72
N ASP A 182 17.38 0.11 22.63
CA ASP A 182 18.47 1.09 22.85
C ASP A 182 19.76 1.06 22.02
N ALA A 183 20.11 -0.04 21.34
CA ALA A 183 21.31 -0.04 20.50
C ALA A 183 21.08 0.80 19.22
N PRO A 184 21.95 1.78 18.90
CA PRO A 184 21.83 2.56 17.67
C PRO A 184 21.85 1.66 16.43
N SER A 185 20.75 1.61 15.69
CA SER A 185 20.58 0.77 14.50
C SER A 185 20.01 1.57 13.32
N ARG A 186 20.16 1.03 12.10
CA ARG A 186 19.45 1.51 10.90
C ARG A 186 18.15 0.73 10.66
N GLU A 187 18.02 -0.42 11.29
CA GLU A 187 16.84 -1.27 11.22
C GLU A 187 15.77 -0.66 12.15
N VAL A 188 15.15 0.41 11.67
CA VAL A 188 14.08 1.15 12.35
C VAL A 188 12.96 1.54 11.40
N GLY A 189 13.01 1.04 10.17
CA GLY A 189 11.97 1.28 9.18
C GLY A 189 10.69 0.52 9.51
N TRP A 190 9.58 1.06 9.05
CA TRP A 190 8.28 0.40 9.10
C TRP A 190 7.71 0.29 7.69
N ILE A 191 7.11 -0.87 7.40
CA ILE A 191 6.28 -1.08 6.23
C ILE A 191 4.86 -1.34 6.69
N THR A 192 3.93 -0.54 6.18
CA THR A 192 2.51 -0.89 6.18
C THR A 192 2.08 -1.35 4.81
N THR A 193 1.29 -2.40 4.75
CA THR A 193 0.90 -3.07 3.50
C THR A 193 -0.56 -2.84 3.10
N GLY A 194 -1.37 -2.23 3.99
CA GLY A 194 -2.83 -2.20 3.84
C GLY A 194 -3.35 -3.63 3.62
N ASP A 195 -4.07 -3.85 2.53
CA ASP A 195 -4.62 -5.13 2.10
C ASP A 195 -3.87 -5.67 0.86
N ALA A 196 -2.55 -5.49 0.79
CA ALA A 196 -1.74 -6.04 -0.29
C ALA A 196 -1.93 -7.56 -0.45
N ASP A 197 -1.97 -8.02 -1.70
CA ASP A 197 -2.08 -9.44 -2.02
C ASP A 197 -0.73 -9.98 -2.52
N PHE A 198 -0.18 -10.94 -1.79
CA PHE A 198 1.05 -11.67 -2.09
C PHE A 198 0.80 -13.15 -2.46
N SER A 199 -0.44 -13.53 -2.81
CA SER A 199 -0.86 -14.91 -3.10
C SER A 199 -0.16 -15.58 -4.29
N THR A 200 0.56 -14.81 -5.11
CA THR A 200 1.28 -15.33 -6.28
C THR A 200 2.75 -14.90 -6.27
N PRO A 201 3.66 -15.69 -6.86
CA PRO A 201 5.07 -15.32 -6.97
C PRO A 201 5.30 -13.96 -7.63
N THR A 202 4.54 -13.65 -8.68
CA THR A 202 4.65 -12.36 -9.38
C THR A 202 4.30 -11.19 -8.48
N LYS A 203 3.21 -11.29 -7.69
CA LYS A 203 2.76 -10.24 -6.78
C LYS A 203 3.80 -9.95 -5.69
N LEU A 204 4.34 -10.99 -5.07
CA LEU A 204 5.39 -10.85 -4.07
C LEU A 204 6.68 -10.29 -4.69
N LYS A 205 7.10 -10.81 -5.84
CA LYS A 205 8.32 -10.35 -6.54
C LYS A 205 8.26 -8.86 -6.88
N ASP A 206 7.11 -8.36 -7.35
CA ASP A 206 6.95 -6.93 -7.65
C ASP A 206 7.08 -6.06 -6.39
N PHE A 207 6.50 -6.51 -5.26
CA PHE A 207 6.64 -5.83 -3.97
C PHE A 207 8.09 -5.83 -3.47
N LEU A 208 8.75 -6.99 -3.45
CA LEU A 208 10.14 -7.14 -3.02
C LEU A 208 11.08 -6.34 -3.91
N SER A 209 10.86 -6.34 -5.23
CA SER A 209 11.66 -5.54 -6.17
C SER A 209 11.49 -4.04 -5.92
N HIS A 210 10.28 -3.58 -5.57
CA HIS A 210 10.04 -2.18 -5.28
C HIS A 210 10.77 -1.71 -4.01
N PHE A 211 10.73 -2.52 -2.95
CA PHE A 211 11.34 -2.22 -1.64
C PHE A 211 12.72 -2.86 -1.44
N HIS A 212 13.38 -3.37 -2.48
CA HIS A 212 14.61 -4.16 -2.35
C HIS A 212 15.73 -3.44 -1.58
N CYS A 213 15.76 -2.11 -1.65
CA CYS A 213 16.71 -1.27 -0.95
C CYS A 213 16.33 -1.09 0.53
N GLU A 214 15.06 -1.12 0.89
CA GLU A 214 14.58 -0.70 2.22
C GLU A 214 14.03 -1.86 3.06
N ILE A 215 13.70 -2.98 2.45
CA ILE A 215 13.01 -4.10 3.12
C ILE A 215 13.83 -4.70 4.27
N GLY A 216 15.16 -4.81 4.11
CA GLY A 216 16.06 -5.26 5.17
C GLY A 216 16.22 -4.26 6.32
N LEU A 217 15.82 -2.99 6.14
CA LEU A 217 15.80 -1.98 7.20
C LEU A 217 14.48 -1.97 7.98
N THR A 218 13.56 -2.88 7.65
CA THR A 218 12.20 -2.89 8.20
C THR A 218 12.12 -3.76 9.45
N THR A 219 11.91 -3.11 10.59
CA THR A 219 11.73 -3.77 11.89
C THR A 219 10.27 -3.83 12.31
N VAL A 220 9.39 -2.99 11.74
CA VAL A 220 7.95 -3.09 11.94
C VAL A 220 7.27 -3.41 10.62
N PHE A 221 6.62 -4.55 10.54
CA PHE A 221 5.90 -4.99 9.35
C PHE A 221 4.41 -5.16 9.66
N VAL A 222 3.58 -4.24 9.19
CA VAL A 222 2.13 -4.34 9.33
C VAL A 222 1.60 -5.29 8.27
N LEU A 223 0.98 -6.36 8.73
CA LEU A 223 0.54 -7.47 7.89
C LEU A 223 -0.59 -7.07 6.95
N PRO A 224 -0.61 -7.64 5.73
CA PRO A 224 -1.66 -7.38 4.77
C PRO A 224 -3.01 -7.85 5.28
N HIS A 225 -4.04 -7.05 5.05
CA HIS A 225 -5.45 -7.39 5.25
C HIS A 225 -5.69 -7.97 6.64
N HIS A 226 -5.26 -7.23 7.66
CA HIS A 226 -5.43 -7.62 9.06
C HIS A 226 -4.75 -8.95 9.45
N GLY A 227 -3.82 -9.46 8.62
CA GLY A 227 -3.25 -10.80 8.77
C GLY A 227 -4.09 -11.91 8.13
N SER A 228 -4.77 -11.60 7.02
CA SER A 228 -5.59 -12.55 6.28
C SER A 228 -4.74 -13.65 5.64
N ARG A 229 -5.26 -14.88 5.69
CA ARG A 229 -4.70 -16.03 4.99
C ARG A 229 -4.72 -15.86 3.48
N MET A 230 -5.70 -15.13 2.97
CA MET A 230 -5.94 -14.97 1.53
C MET A 230 -4.93 -14.06 0.84
N SER A 231 -4.18 -13.26 1.61
CA SER A 231 -3.08 -12.44 1.08
C SER A 231 -1.84 -13.27 0.70
N TYR A 232 -1.85 -14.60 0.85
CA TYR A 232 -0.71 -15.49 0.62
C TYR A 232 -1.12 -16.78 -0.10
N ASP A 233 -0.15 -17.52 -0.63
CA ASP A 233 -0.33 -18.85 -1.22
C ASP A 233 -0.78 -19.88 -0.17
N SER A 234 -1.42 -21.00 -0.56
CA SER A 234 -2.03 -21.99 0.35
C SER A 234 -1.08 -22.70 1.33
N ASN A 235 0.24 -22.54 1.19
CA ASN A 235 1.23 -23.10 2.12
C ASN A 235 1.99 -22.06 2.95
N LEU A 236 1.70 -20.77 2.76
CA LEU A 236 2.41 -19.62 3.36
C LEU A 236 3.89 -19.53 2.94
N ASP A 237 4.26 -20.12 1.81
CA ASP A 237 5.63 -20.02 1.28
C ASP A 237 5.97 -18.57 0.92
N ARG A 238 4.99 -17.80 0.42
CA ARG A 238 5.14 -16.37 0.13
C ARG A 238 5.34 -15.54 1.39
N LEU A 239 4.70 -15.91 2.50
CA LEU A 239 4.96 -15.26 3.80
C LEU A 239 6.38 -15.58 4.28
N ARG A 240 6.82 -16.83 4.19
CA ARG A 240 8.20 -17.21 4.59
C ARG A 240 9.25 -16.51 3.73
N GLU A 241 9.04 -16.44 2.43
CA GLU A 241 9.91 -15.71 1.50
C GLU A 241 9.96 -14.22 1.85
N LEU A 242 8.81 -13.58 2.06
CA LEU A 242 8.74 -12.18 2.50
C LEU A 242 9.53 -11.95 3.80
N ILE A 243 9.35 -12.80 4.79
CA ILE A 243 10.04 -12.72 6.08
C ILE A 243 11.55 -12.85 5.92
N ALA A 244 12.03 -13.71 5.01
CA ALA A 244 13.45 -13.88 4.74
C ALA A 244 14.14 -12.62 4.18
N HIS A 245 13.37 -11.61 3.73
CA HIS A 245 13.87 -10.32 3.29
C HIS A 245 13.82 -9.21 4.36
N LEU A 246 13.19 -9.46 5.52
CA LEU A 246 13.12 -8.50 6.62
C LEU A 246 14.41 -8.56 7.49
N CYS A 247 14.53 -7.64 8.45
CA CYS A 247 15.63 -7.65 9.41
C CYS A 247 15.58 -8.88 10.33
N ASP A 248 16.61 -9.09 11.17
CA ASP A 248 16.53 -10.13 12.21
C ASP A 248 15.35 -9.85 13.15
N ARG A 249 14.51 -10.86 13.34
CA ARG A 249 13.41 -10.88 14.30
C ARG A 249 12.51 -9.63 14.29
N PRO A 250 11.80 -9.33 13.19
CA PRO A 250 10.96 -8.13 13.06
C PRO A 250 9.71 -8.21 13.97
N LEU A 251 9.10 -7.06 14.23
CA LEU A 251 7.78 -6.95 14.84
C LEU A 251 6.70 -6.96 13.76
N PHE A 252 5.89 -8.01 13.75
CA PHE A 252 4.69 -8.09 12.92
C PHE A 252 3.51 -7.46 13.66
N ILE A 253 2.77 -6.58 12.99
CA ILE A 253 1.54 -5.98 13.52
C ILE A 253 0.36 -6.43 12.67
N ALA A 254 -0.68 -6.98 13.31
CA ALA A 254 -1.98 -7.21 12.71
C ALA A 254 -2.99 -6.21 13.28
N PRO A 255 -3.38 -5.16 12.53
CA PRO A 255 -4.49 -4.31 12.93
C PRO A 255 -5.76 -5.14 12.74
N ALA A 256 -6.31 -5.76 13.77
CA ALA A 256 -7.40 -6.73 13.62
C ALA A 256 -8.29 -6.77 14.85
N ASN A 257 -9.51 -7.28 14.68
CA ASN A 257 -10.36 -7.68 15.79
C ASN A 257 -10.48 -9.22 15.79
N PRO A 258 -9.67 -9.93 16.60
CA PRO A 258 -9.69 -11.40 16.66
C PRO A 258 -11.03 -11.99 17.06
N GLU A 259 -11.84 -11.24 17.80
CA GLU A 259 -13.18 -11.66 18.24
C GLU A 259 -14.22 -11.57 17.10
N HIS A 260 -13.85 -11.02 15.94
CA HIS A 260 -14.76 -10.88 14.81
C HIS A 260 -15.10 -12.25 14.18
N LYS A 261 -16.28 -12.77 14.54
CA LYS A 261 -16.77 -14.13 14.19
C LYS A 261 -16.70 -14.51 12.70
N LYS A 262 -16.85 -13.54 11.79
CA LYS A 262 -16.88 -13.78 10.33
C LYS A 262 -15.51 -13.97 9.67
N TYR A 263 -14.51 -13.19 10.09
CA TYR A 263 -13.25 -13.04 9.34
C TYR A 263 -12.08 -13.73 10.03
N GLN A 264 -12.10 -13.81 11.37
CA GLN A 264 -11.09 -14.52 12.16
C GLN A 264 -9.66 -14.06 11.80
N HIS A 265 -9.47 -12.75 11.72
CA HIS A 265 -8.18 -12.12 11.46
C HIS A 265 -7.53 -11.67 12.78
N PRO A 266 -6.20 -11.79 12.95
CA PRO A 266 -5.28 -12.48 12.05
C PRO A 266 -5.56 -13.98 12.01
N HIS A 267 -5.31 -14.61 10.86
CA HIS A 267 -5.49 -16.06 10.76
C HIS A 267 -4.40 -16.78 11.56
N TRP A 268 -4.76 -17.83 12.32
CA TRP A 268 -3.84 -18.50 13.25
C TRP A 268 -2.54 -19.00 12.60
N GLN A 269 -2.58 -19.48 11.35
CA GLN A 269 -1.38 -19.90 10.63
C GLN A 269 -0.44 -18.73 10.30
N VAL A 270 -1.00 -17.55 10.01
CA VAL A 270 -0.22 -16.33 9.74
C VAL A 270 0.45 -15.89 11.03
N GLU A 271 -0.30 -15.81 12.13
CA GLU A 271 0.24 -15.52 13.46
C GLU A 271 1.35 -16.50 13.87
N SER A 272 1.08 -17.80 13.78
CA SER A 272 2.04 -18.86 14.14
C SER A 272 3.33 -18.76 13.33
N THR A 273 3.21 -18.50 12.02
CA THR A 273 4.38 -18.27 11.15
C THR A 273 5.14 -17.04 11.60
N CYS A 274 4.47 -15.91 11.82
CA CYS A 274 5.12 -14.66 12.25
C CYS A 274 5.85 -14.82 13.60
N ARG A 275 5.21 -15.44 14.60
CA ARG A 275 5.82 -15.71 15.92
C ARG A 275 7.05 -16.61 15.86
N ARG A 276 7.17 -17.47 14.84
CA ARG A 276 8.36 -18.32 14.65
C ARG A 276 9.59 -17.51 14.23
N PHE A 277 9.40 -16.42 13.49
CA PHE A 277 10.49 -15.64 12.90
C PHE A 277 10.66 -14.24 13.52
N GLY A 278 9.70 -13.77 14.32
CA GLY A 278 9.68 -12.43 14.88
C GLY A 278 8.79 -12.29 16.10
N ASP A 279 8.56 -11.05 16.51
CA ASP A 279 7.53 -10.69 17.48
C ASP A 279 6.20 -10.44 16.77
N PHE A 280 5.08 -10.66 17.46
CA PHE A 280 3.75 -10.52 16.86
C PHE A 280 2.82 -9.76 17.80
N TYR A 281 2.15 -8.76 17.27
CA TYR A 281 1.23 -7.92 18.02
C TYR A 281 -0.07 -7.67 17.27
N VAL A 282 -1.19 -7.74 17.99
CA VAL A 282 -2.51 -7.39 17.46
C VAL A 282 -2.89 -6.02 18.00
N VAL A 283 -3.27 -5.13 17.08
CA VAL A 283 -3.79 -3.78 17.40
C VAL A 283 -5.26 -3.74 17.01
N ASP A 284 -6.12 -3.31 17.92
CA ASP A 284 -7.57 -3.15 17.74
C ASP A 284 -7.99 -1.70 18.06
N GLN A 285 -9.30 -1.42 18.12
CA GLN A 285 -9.81 -0.08 18.45
C GLN A 285 -9.68 0.28 19.94
N GLY A 286 -9.29 -0.66 20.80
CA GLY A 286 -9.08 -0.41 22.22
C GLY A 286 -7.73 0.23 22.49
N PHE A 287 -7.68 1.29 23.30
CA PHE A 287 -6.42 1.92 23.72
C PHE A 287 -5.39 0.94 24.33
N ALA A 288 -5.87 -0.17 24.91
CA ALA A 288 -5.05 -1.23 25.48
C ALA A 288 -4.18 -1.98 24.46
N SER A 289 -4.48 -1.87 23.17
CA SER A 289 -3.74 -2.47 22.07
C SER A 289 -2.91 -1.45 21.26
N SER A 290 -2.81 -0.19 21.73
CA SER A 290 -2.08 0.86 21.02
C SER A 290 -0.59 0.55 20.88
N TYR A 291 -0.03 1.02 19.76
CA TYR A 291 1.40 0.96 19.47
C TYR A 291 1.87 2.36 19.06
N ALA A 292 2.90 2.88 19.72
CA ALA A 292 3.52 4.14 19.39
C ALA A 292 5.04 4.03 19.48
N GLU A 293 5.74 4.76 18.61
CA GLU A 293 7.19 4.74 18.54
C GLU A 293 7.74 6.15 18.40
N SER A 294 8.90 6.39 19.01
CA SER A 294 9.70 7.58 18.85
C SER A 294 11.11 7.21 18.43
N LEU A 295 11.66 7.95 17.47
CA LEU A 295 13.00 7.73 16.95
C LEU A 295 13.88 8.93 17.22
N ARG A 296 15.12 8.67 17.62
CA ARG A 296 16.15 9.70 17.84
C ARG A 296 17.36 9.40 16.98
N VAL A 297 17.79 10.40 16.21
CA VAL A 297 19.04 10.31 15.44
C VAL A 297 20.21 10.29 16.42
N VAL A 298 21.03 9.25 16.33
CA VAL A 298 22.32 9.17 16.99
C VAL A 298 23.34 9.75 16.04
N ARG A 299 23.74 11.01 16.27
CA ARG A 299 24.80 11.63 15.49
C ARG A 299 26.12 10.93 15.84
N ASN A 300 26.73 10.25 14.87
CA ASN A 300 28.14 9.88 15.00
C ASN A 300 28.95 11.17 15.15
N LEU A 301 29.66 11.32 16.27
CA LEU A 301 30.61 12.40 16.54
C LEU A 301 31.87 12.33 15.67
N THR A 302 31.96 11.41 14.69
CA THR A 302 33.11 11.26 13.79
C THR A 302 33.20 12.35 12.71
N GLY A 303 32.69 13.55 13.00
CA GLY A 303 32.93 14.78 12.24
C GLY A 303 33.86 15.76 12.97
N LEU A 304 34.55 15.30 14.02
CA LEU A 304 35.66 16.03 14.63
C LEU A 304 36.94 15.72 13.84
N MET A 305 37.29 16.67 12.98
CA MET A 305 38.64 16.97 12.48
C MET A 305 39.44 15.83 11.82
N ILE A 306 39.43 15.81 10.49
CA ILE A 306 40.71 15.69 9.78
C ILE A 306 41.26 17.12 9.77
N LEU A 307 42.15 17.42 10.71
CA LEU A 307 43.08 18.52 10.53
C LEU A 307 44.01 18.07 9.41
N ASP A 308 43.95 18.75 8.27
CA ASP A 308 45.05 18.72 7.32
C ASP A 308 46.30 19.15 8.10
N SER A 309 47.24 18.22 8.24
CA SER A 309 48.58 18.50 8.75
C SER A 309 49.50 18.55 7.53
N GLU A 310 49.95 19.78 7.24
CA GLU A 310 51.06 20.23 6.41
C GLU A 310 51.21 19.70 4.97
#